data_AF-A0A1M4VAW7-F1
#
_entry.id   AF-A0A1M4VAW7-F1
#
_cell.length_a   1.000
_cell.length_b   1.000
_cell.length_c   1.000
_cell.angle_alpha   90.00
_cell.angle_beta   90.00
_cell.angle_gamma   90.00
#
_symmetry.space_group_name_H-M   'P 1'
#
loop_
_entity.id
_entity.type
_entity.pdbx_description
1 polymer ?
#
loop_
_entity_poly.entity_id
_entity_poly.type
_entity_poly.pdbx_seq_one_letter_code
_entity_poly.pdbx_strand_id
1 'polypeptide(L)'
;MIRKYKKPIIYYTDKISEQYSIFFSLLREAKLIHDEWEKEYLKGMDFEKADKITQDIIDGLNLTSFDRKGEEVHRFAGAMTPQGQQCFYEDLIQGLKNRIIVKGRPGTGKSTMTKKVAKAAIEAGLDVEFYHCAFDPSSIDMIIIPARSFVMLDGTAPHVYNPNENDKVVDMFECIDQNIVKENEDPIKTIEVRYRDKINEAKEVYSLIKNLHDDLEKYYIQATDFSEVDALRRRLVDYFITLK
;
A
#
# COMPACT_ATOMS: atom_id res chain seq x y z
N MET A 1 -32.08 1.62 25.97
CA MET A 1 -30.98 0.87 26.63
C MET A 1 -29.63 1.57 26.50
N ILE A 2 -29.19 2.02 25.32
CA ILE A 2 -27.87 2.66 25.13
C ILE A 2 -27.61 3.94 25.96
N ARG A 3 -28.64 4.74 26.27
CA ARG A 3 -28.51 5.97 27.07
C ARG A 3 -27.87 5.73 28.45
N LYS A 4 -28.00 4.53 29.02
CA LYS A 4 -27.36 4.12 30.29
C LYS A 4 -25.82 4.15 30.19
N TYR A 5 -25.29 3.91 29.00
CA TYR A 5 -23.85 3.85 28.72
C TYR A 5 -23.31 5.15 28.11
N LYS A 6 -24.07 6.24 28.13
CA LYS A 6 -23.67 7.52 27.51
C LYS A 6 -22.30 8.01 27.98
N LYS A 7 -22.04 8.03 29.30
CA LYS A 7 -20.77 8.51 29.87
C LYS A 7 -19.56 7.68 29.40
N PRO A 8 -19.53 6.34 29.56
CA PRO A 8 -18.41 5.55 29.08
C PRO A 8 -18.24 5.63 27.55
N ILE A 9 -19.34 5.62 26.77
CA ILE A 9 -19.26 5.75 25.31
C ILE A 9 -18.56 7.05 24.90
N ILE A 10 -18.95 8.19 25.50
CA ILE A 10 -18.29 9.48 25.24
C ILE A 10 -16.82 9.41 25.61
N TYR A 11 -16.48 8.91 26.80
CA TYR A 11 -15.10 8.77 27.26
C TYR A 11 -14.22 7.99 26.26
N TYR A 12 -14.66 6.80 25.83
CA TYR A 12 -13.87 6.00 24.88
C TYR A 12 -13.79 6.66 23.50
N THR A 13 -14.88 7.27 23.04
CA THR A 13 -14.89 8.00 21.75
C THR A 13 -13.88 9.14 21.75
N ASP A 14 -13.85 9.94 22.82
CA ASP A 14 -12.91 11.05 22.97
C ASP A 14 -11.47 10.53 23.04
N LYS A 15 -11.22 9.48 23.83
CA LYS A 15 -9.89 8.85 23.93
C LYS A 15 -9.40 8.28 22.60
N ILE A 16 -10.27 7.59 21.86
CA ILE A 16 -9.95 7.09 20.51
C ILE A 16 -9.55 8.25 19.59
N SER A 17 -10.31 9.35 19.59
CA SER A 17 -10.01 10.53 18.78
C SER A 17 -8.66 11.18 19.13
N GLU A 18 -8.35 11.28 20.43
CA GLU A 18 -7.03 11.76 20.91
C GLU A 18 -5.90 10.87 20.39
N GLN A 19 -6.04 9.55 20.51
CA GLN A 19 -5.02 8.60 20.04
C GLN A 19 -4.84 8.63 18.51
N TYR A 20 -5.91 8.78 17.74
CA TYR A 20 -5.81 8.94 16.28
C TYR A 20 -4.99 10.18 15.89
N SER A 21 -5.13 11.27 16.64
CA SER A 21 -4.37 12.50 16.39
C SER A 21 -2.87 12.29 16.62
N ILE A 22 -2.50 11.53 17.66
CA ILE A 22 -1.12 11.11 17.92
C ILE A 22 -0.63 10.18 16.79
N PHE A 23 -1.40 9.15 16.45
CA PHE A 23 -1.08 8.20 15.37
C PHE A 23 -0.75 8.91 14.05
N PHE A 24 -1.62 9.83 13.60
CA PHE A 24 -1.38 10.58 12.37
C PHE A 24 -0.21 11.56 12.48
N SER A 25 0.11 12.08 13.67
CA SER A 25 1.33 12.88 13.87
C SER A 25 2.58 12.04 13.66
N LEU A 26 2.62 10.84 14.25
CA LEU A 26 3.74 9.91 14.11
C LEU A 26 3.93 9.48 12.65
N LEU A 27 2.85 9.19 11.92
CA LEU A 27 2.94 8.87 10.49
C LEU A 27 3.47 10.05 9.66
N ARG A 28 3.08 11.29 9.98
CA ARG A 28 3.64 12.48 9.31
C ARG A 28 5.14 12.63 9.58
N GLU A 29 5.58 12.42 10.82
CA GLU A 29 7.00 12.41 11.17
C GLU A 29 7.75 11.30 10.42
N ALA A 30 7.20 10.08 10.37
CA ALA A 30 7.79 8.98 9.61
C ALA A 30 7.94 9.32 8.12
N LYS A 31 6.95 10.01 7.54
CA LYS A 31 7.00 10.44 6.13
C LYS A 31 8.13 11.44 5.88
N LEU A 32 8.35 12.40 6.80
CA LEU A 32 9.47 13.33 6.69
C LEU A 32 10.84 12.61 6.76
N ILE A 33 10.96 11.60 7.63
CA ILE A 33 12.17 10.78 7.72
C ILE A 33 12.35 9.94 6.45
N HIS A 34 11.27 9.40 5.89
CA HIS A 34 11.30 8.69 4.62
C HIS A 34 11.78 9.60 3.48
N ASP A 35 11.29 10.84 3.39
CA ASP A 35 11.71 11.82 2.38
C ASP A 35 13.19 12.22 2.53
N GLU A 36 13.71 12.26 3.77
CA GLU A 36 15.14 12.40 4.05
C GLU A 36 15.91 11.20 3.47
N TRP A 37 15.39 9.99 3.65
CA TRP A 37 16.00 8.77 3.14
C TRP A 37 16.08 8.73 1.61
N GLU A 38 15.01 9.12 0.92
CA GLU A 38 14.99 9.17 -0.54
C GLU A 38 16.07 10.09 -1.10
N LYS A 39 16.27 11.25 -0.46
CA LYS A 39 17.29 12.23 -0.87
C LYS A 39 18.70 11.66 -0.82
N GLU A 40 18.98 10.75 0.11
CA GLU A 40 20.30 10.12 0.22
C GLU A 40 20.58 9.19 -0.96
N TYR A 41 19.60 8.36 -1.34
CA TYR A 41 19.75 7.49 -2.53
C TYR A 41 19.78 8.29 -3.83
N LEU A 42 19.01 9.38 -3.94
CA LEU A 42 19.00 10.23 -5.12
C LEU A 42 20.37 10.80 -5.49
N LYS A 43 21.29 10.96 -4.53
CA LYS A 43 22.66 11.45 -4.79
C LYS A 43 23.45 10.56 -5.75
N GLY A 44 23.20 9.25 -5.74
CA GLY A 44 23.87 8.29 -6.60
C GLY A 44 23.02 7.78 -7.77
N MET A 45 21.85 8.37 -8.02
CA MET A 45 20.92 7.84 -9.00
C MET A 45 21.37 8.06 -10.45
N ASP A 46 21.51 6.97 -11.19
CA ASP A 46 21.67 6.96 -12.65
C ASP A 46 20.28 6.91 -13.32
N PHE A 47 19.77 8.10 -13.65
CA PHE A 47 18.47 8.25 -14.29
C PHE A 47 18.43 7.70 -15.72
N GLU A 48 19.54 7.77 -16.46
CA GLU A 48 19.59 7.26 -17.83
C GLU A 48 19.47 5.73 -17.84
N LYS A 49 20.16 5.06 -16.91
CA LYS A 49 20.04 3.61 -16.73
C LYS A 49 18.62 3.20 -16.30
N ALA A 50 18.03 3.93 -15.35
CA ALA A 50 16.65 3.67 -14.91
C ALA A 50 15.62 3.87 -16.04
N ASP A 51 15.78 4.91 -16.85
CA ASP A 51 14.90 5.18 -17.98
C ASP A 51 15.04 4.13 -19.08
N LYS A 52 16.27 3.65 -19.34
CA LYS A 52 16.51 2.54 -20.25
C LYS A 52 15.82 1.26 -19.79
N ILE A 53 15.97 0.87 -18.51
CA ILE A 53 15.27 -0.30 -17.95
C ILE A 53 13.75 -0.15 -18.08
N THR A 54 13.23 1.06 -17.83
CA THR A 54 11.80 1.36 -17.98
C THR A 54 11.35 1.16 -19.43
N GLN A 55 12.13 1.65 -20.40
CA GLN A 55 11.82 1.50 -21.82
C GLN A 55 11.85 0.02 -22.25
N ASP A 56 12.84 -0.75 -21.79
CA ASP A 56 12.92 -2.18 -22.08
C ASP A 56 11.68 -2.95 -21.58
N ILE A 57 11.09 -2.53 -20.46
CA ILE A 57 9.81 -3.09 -19.95
C ILE A 57 8.65 -2.70 -20.87
N ILE A 58 8.56 -1.43 -21.26
CA ILE A 58 7.50 -0.93 -22.16
C ILE A 58 7.54 -1.65 -23.50
N ASP A 59 8.72 -1.80 -24.09
CA ASP A 59 8.91 -2.49 -25.36
C ASP A 59 8.52 -3.97 -25.25
N GLY A 60 8.86 -4.61 -24.13
CA GLY A 60 8.47 -5.99 -23.84
C GLY A 60 6.97 -6.22 -23.73
N LEU A 61 6.16 -5.19 -23.44
CA LEU A 61 4.71 -5.29 -23.43
C LEU A 61 4.11 -5.44 -24.84
N ASN A 62 4.88 -5.16 -25.90
CA ASN A 62 4.44 -5.23 -27.29
C ASN A 62 3.09 -4.53 -27.51
N LEU A 63 3.01 -3.27 -27.08
CA LEU A 63 1.80 -2.47 -27.12
C LEU A 63 1.39 -2.17 -28.57
N THR A 64 0.11 -2.37 -28.85
CA THR A 64 -0.53 -2.00 -30.12
C THR A 64 -1.59 -0.96 -29.80
N SER A 65 -1.57 0.18 -30.48
CA SER A 65 -2.50 1.26 -30.22
C SER A 65 -3.93 0.90 -30.64
N PHE A 66 -4.88 1.09 -29.72
CA PHE A 66 -6.31 1.08 -30.00
C PHE A 66 -6.81 2.50 -30.27
N ASP A 67 -7.93 2.64 -30.99
CA ASP A 67 -8.61 3.93 -31.20
C ASP A 67 -9.49 4.31 -29.99
N ARG A 68 -8.86 4.30 -28.81
CA ARG A 68 -9.40 4.78 -27.54
C ARG A 68 -8.26 5.06 -26.58
N LYS A 69 -8.55 5.85 -25.55
CA LYS A 69 -7.71 5.91 -24.35
C LYS A 69 -8.12 4.80 -23.38
N GLY A 70 -7.16 4.19 -22.70
CA GLY A 70 -7.43 3.25 -21.62
C GLY A 70 -8.10 3.92 -20.43
N GLU A 71 -8.85 3.15 -19.65
CA GLU A 71 -9.41 3.58 -18.38
C GLU A 71 -8.45 3.34 -17.22
N GLU A 72 -8.53 4.22 -16.21
CA GLU A 72 -7.71 4.15 -15.00
C GLU A 72 -8.61 3.83 -13.81
N VAL A 73 -8.24 2.80 -13.03
CA VAL A 73 -8.92 2.46 -11.79
C VAL A 73 -7.93 2.50 -10.64
N HIS A 74 -8.22 3.27 -9.60
CA HIS A 74 -7.32 3.49 -8.48
C HIS A 74 -7.79 2.74 -7.23
N ARG A 75 -6.89 1.96 -6.63
CA ARG A 75 -7.14 1.06 -5.50
C ARG A 75 -5.97 1.11 -4.51
N PHE A 76 -6.14 0.44 -3.38
CA PHE A 76 -5.04 0.10 -2.47
C PHE A 76 -4.94 -1.42 -2.38
N ALA A 77 -3.73 -1.96 -2.37
CA ALA A 77 -3.50 -3.41 -2.23
C ALA A 77 -3.38 -3.84 -0.76
N GLY A 78 -3.26 -2.88 0.15
CA GLY A 78 -3.00 -3.11 1.55
C GLY A 78 -3.30 -1.90 2.42
N ALA A 79 -3.08 -2.06 3.73
CA ALA A 79 -3.26 -1.02 4.74
C ALA A 79 -2.33 -1.25 5.92
N MET A 80 -2.05 -0.19 6.68
CA MET A 80 -1.54 -0.34 8.04
C MET A 80 -2.69 -0.84 8.91
N THR A 81 -2.47 -1.91 9.66
CA THR A 81 -3.41 -2.47 10.65
C THR A 81 -2.78 -2.40 12.04
N PRO A 82 -3.54 -2.59 13.13
CA PRO A 82 -2.95 -2.71 14.47
C PRO A 82 -1.88 -3.81 14.58
N GLN A 83 -1.97 -4.86 13.75
CA GLN A 83 -0.99 -5.95 13.69
C GLN A 83 0.26 -5.59 12.88
N GLY A 84 0.26 -4.47 12.16
CA GLY A 84 1.28 -4.04 11.22
C GLY A 84 0.72 -3.88 9.81
N GLN A 85 1.60 -3.69 8.83
CA GLN A 85 1.18 -3.60 7.44
C GLN A 85 0.66 -4.95 6.93
N GLN A 86 -0.48 -4.94 6.25
CA GLN A 86 -1.04 -6.09 5.55
C GLN A 86 -1.25 -5.75 4.09
N CYS A 87 -0.89 -6.66 3.19
CA CYS A 87 -1.04 -6.52 1.75
C CYS A 87 -1.53 -7.84 1.16
N PHE A 88 -2.42 -7.78 0.17
CA PHE A 88 -3.06 -8.94 -0.44
C PHE A 88 -2.59 -9.16 -1.89
N TYR A 89 -1.30 -8.99 -2.17
CA TYR A 89 -0.78 -9.16 -3.53
C TYR A 89 -1.06 -10.54 -4.10
N GLU A 90 -0.90 -11.61 -3.33
CA GLU A 90 -1.09 -12.98 -3.81
C GLU A 90 -2.49 -13.21 -4.40
N ASP A 91 -3.53 -12.71 -3.73
CA ASP A 91 -4.91 -12.80 -4.18
C ASP A 91 -5.14 -11.94 -5.44
N LEU A 92 -4.58 -10.73 -5.46
CA LEU A 92 -4.77 -9.76 -6.56
C LEU A 92 -4.09 -10.19 -7.86
N ILE A 93 -2.94 -10.88 -7.77
CA ILE A 93 -2.15 -11.28 -8.94
C ILE A 93 -2.40 -12.73 -9.36
N GLN A 94 -3.32 -13.42 -8.69
CA GLN A 94 -3.66 -14.81 -9.00
C GLN A 94 -4.08 -14.94 -10.48
N GLY A 95 -3.49 -15.91 -11.18
CA GLY A 95 -3.77 -16.15 -12.61
C GLY A 95 -3.09 -15.19 -13.59
N LEU A 96 -2.43 -14.12 -13.11
CA LEU A 96 -1.59 -13.27 -13.98
C LEU A 96 -0.29 -13.99 -14.32
N LYS A 97 0.10 -13.94 -15.59
CA LYS A 97 1.24 -14.71 -16.14
C LYS A 97 2.52 -13.90 -16.24
N ASN A 98 2.42 -12.60 -16.53
CA ASN A 98 3.56 -11.74 -16.78
C ASN A 98 3.80 -10.88 -15.54
N ARG A 99 4.69 -11.31 -14.64
CA ARG A 99 4.92 -10.64 -13.36
C ARG A 99 6.31 -10.01 -13.32
N ILE A 100 6.36 -8.71 -13.05
CA ILE A 100 7.59 -7.99 -12.78
C ILE A 100 7.61 -7.56 -11.31
N ILE A 101 8.60 -8.04 -10.57
CA ILE A 101 8.84 -7.66 -9.18
C ILE A 101 9.96 -6.64 -9.16
N VAL A 102 9.61 -5.40 -8.85
CA VAL A 102 10.56 -4.29 -8.74
C VAL A 102 11.09 -4.28 -7.31
N LYS A 103 12.40 -4.45 -7.15
CA LYS A 103 13.10 -4.29 -5.88
C LYS A 103 13.91 -3.00 -5.92
N GLY A 104 14.16 -2.40 -4.77
CA GLY A 104 14.99 -1.21 -4.69
C GLY A 104 14.69 -0.39 -3.44
N ARG A 105 15.47 0.66 -3.23
CA ARG A 105 15.45 1.42 -1.97
C ARG A 105 14.48 2.60 -2.09
N PRO A 106 14.15 3.30 -0.97
CA PRO A 106 13.42 4.56 -1.06
C PRO A 106 14.09 5.51 -2.06
N GLY A 107 13.31 6.20 -2.88
CA GLY A 107 13.84 7.16 -3.86
C GLY A 107 14.49 6.58 -5.13
N THR A 108 14.60 5.26 -5.32
CA THR A 108 15.23 4.67 -6.53
C THR A 108 14.34 4.68 -7.78
N GLY A 109 13.29 5.49 -7.80
CA GLY A 109 12.43 5.67 -8.98
C GLY A 109 11.41 4.56 -9.26
N LYS A 110 11.17 3.60 -8.34
CA LYS A 110 10.22 2.48 -8.53
C LYS A 110 8.82 2.94 -8.97
N SER A 111 8.20 3.81 -8.17
CA SER A 111 6.89 4.41 -8.47
C SER A 111 6.88 5.19 -9.78
N THR A 112 7.97 5.89 -10.11
CA THR A 112 8.11 6.61 -11.38
C THR A 112 8.15 5.67 -12.59
N MET A 113 8.95 4.61 -12.53
CA MET A 113 8.97 3.54 -13.52
C MET A 113 7.57 2.94 -13.69
N THR A 114 6.90 2.63 -12.58
CA THR A 114 5.54 2.09 -12.58
C THR A 114 4.53 3.00 -13.28
N LYS A 115 4.56 4.29 -12.97
CA LYS A 115 3.70 5.29 -13.64
C LYS A 115 4.01 5.42 -15.13
N LYS A 116 5.29 5.37 -15.54
CA LYS A 116 5.69 5.44 -16.95
C LYS A 116 5.17 4.23 -17.75
N VAL A 117 5.31 3.02 -17.20
CA VAL A 117 4.77 1.79 -17.82
C VAL A 117 3.25 1.83 -17.94
N ALA A 118 2.55 2.23 -16.87
CA ALA A 118 1.10 2.38 -16.89
C ALA A 118 0.63 3.40 -17.93
N LYS A 119 1.29 4.57 -17.98
CA LYS A 119 0.97 5.63 -18.94
C LYS A 119 1.10 5.14 -20.38
N ALA A 120 2.16 4.42 -20.71
CA ALA A 120 2.34 3.85 -22.05
C ALA A 120 1.20 2.88 -22.42
N ALA A 121 0.74 2.05 -21.48
CA ALA A 121 -0.38 1.15 -21.70
C ALA A 121 -1.72 1.89 -21.91
N ILE A 122 -1.98 2.93 -21.12
CA ILE A 122 -3.18 3.78 -21.24
C ILE A 122 -3.21 4.52 -22.58
N GLU A 123 -2.06 5.06 -23.00
CA GLU A 123 -1.89 5.74 -24.30
C GLU A 123 -2.05 4.76 -25.47
N ALA A 124 -1.69 3.50 -25.29
CA ALA A 124 -1.99 2.44 -26.24
C ALA A 124 -3.46 2.00 -26.21
N GLY A 125 -4.29 2.49 -25.29
CA GLY A 125 -5.72 2.18 -25.20
C GLY A 125 -6.09 1.01 -24.29
N LEU A 126 -5.16 0.53 -23.47
CA LEU A 126 -5.37 -0.54 -22.50
C LEU A 126 -5.79 0.01 -21.13
N ASP A 127 -6.76 -0.65 -20.49
CA ASP A 127 -7.17 -0.31 -19.14
C ASP A 127 -6.10 -0.73 -18.12
N VAL A 128 -5.91 0.10 -17.10
CA VAL A 128 -4.90 -0.09 -16.07
C VAL A 128 -5.50 0.10 -14.68
N GLU A 129 -5.21 -0.86 -13.81
CA GLU A 129 -5.48 -0.73 -12.38
C GLU A 129 -4.22 -0.26 -11.65
N PHE A 130 -4.34 0.83 -10.91
CA PHE A 130 -3.29 1.36 -10.03
C PHE A 130 -3.56 0.97 -8.59
N TYR A 131 -2.50 0.54 -7.90
CA TYR A 131 -2.52 0.22 -6.48
C TYR A 131 -1.53 1.13 -5.76
N HIS A 132 -2.09 2.05 -4.99
CA HIS A 132 -1.36 3.07 -4.26
C HIS A 132 -0.74 2.53 -2.98
N CYS A 133 0.37 3.13 -2.57
CA CYS A 133 0.94 2.85 -1.26
C CYS A 133 0.03 3.37 -0.15
N ALA A 134 -0.25 2.51 0.83
CA ALA A 134 -1.09 2.88 1.97
C ALA A 134 -0.44 3.91 2.90
N PHE A 135 0.89 4.03 2.85
CA PHE A 135 1.65 5.01 3.65
C PHE A 135 1.87 6.33 2.89
N ASP A 136 2.14 6.25 1.58
CA ASP A 136 2.25 7.42 0.70
C ASP A 136 1.36 7.25 -0.54
N PRO A 137 0.11 7.74 -0.51
CA PRO A 137 -0.83 7.59 -1.62
C PRO A 137 -0.36 8.21 -2.95
N SER A 138 0.66 9.06 -2.94
CA SER A 138 1.25 9.58 -4.19
C SER A 138 2.17 8.57 -4.87
N SER A 139 2.63 7.55 -4.13
CA SER A 139 3.43 6.44 -4.62
C SER A 139 2.54 5.30 -5.14
N ILE A 140 2.98 4.65 -6.23
CA ILE A 140 2.31 3.48 -6.81
C ILE A 140 3.17 2.26 -6.50
N ASP A 141 2.59 1.33 -5.73
CA ASP A 141 3.27 0.08 -5.39
C ASP A 141 3.02 -0.99 -6.45
N MET A 142 1.87 -0.97 -7.11
CA MET A 142 1.55 -1.99 -8.11
C MET A 142 0.64 -1.45 -9.23
N ILE A 143 0.80 -2.02 -10.42
CA ILE A 143 -0.16 -1.87 -11.53
C ILE A 143 -0.54 -3.23 -12.09
N ILE A 144 -1.78 -3.34 -12.56
CA ILE A 144 -2.26 -4.49 -13.33
C ILE A 144 -2.75 -4.00 -14.69
N ILE A 145 -2.35 -4.70 -15.75
CA ILE A 145 -2.85 -4.51 -17.12
C ILE A 145 -3.57 -5.80 -17.52
N PRO A 146 -4.90 -5.91 -17.27
CA PRO A 146 -5.61 -7.18 -17.40
C PRO A 146 -5.52 -7.80 -18.79
N ALA A 147 -5.64 -6.98 -19.84
CA ALA A 147 -5.56 -7.40 -21.24
C ALA A 147 -4.22 -8.06 -21.62
N ARG A 148 -3.16 -7.82 -20.83
CA ARG A 148 -1.83 -8.41 -21.04
C ARG A 148 -1.49 -9.47 -20.00
N SER A 149 -2.41 -9.83 -19.10
CA SER A 149 -2.15 -10.70 -17.95
C SER A 149 -0.88 -10.26 -17.20
N PHE A 150 -0.69 -8.93 -17.09
CA PHE A 150 0.54 -8.31 -16.64
C PHE A 150 0.36 -7.64 -15.29
N VAL A 151 1.35 -7.80 -14.43
CA VAL A 151 1.49 -7.05 -13.18
C VAL A 151 2.93 -6.57 -13.03
N MET A 152 3.07 -5.36 -12.52
CA MET A 152 4.33 -4.88 -11.99
C MET A 152 4.10 -4.38 -10.57
N LEU A 153 4.86 -4.90 -9.61
CA LEU A 153 4.69 -4.59 -8.19
C LEU A 153 6.03 -4.38 -7.47
N ASP A 154 6.02 -3.52 -6.46
CA ASP A 154 7.12 -3.33 -5.51
C ASP A 154 7.17 -4.51 -4.54
N GLY A 155 8.28 -5.26 -4.58
CA GLY A 155 8.54 -6.41 -3.71
C GLY A 155 9.47 -6.09 -2.53
N THR A 156 9.74 -4.81 -2.26
CA THR A 156 10.63 -4.37 -1.18
C THR A 156 9.86 -4.28 0.14
N ALA A 157 10.53 -4.57 1.26
CA ALA A 157 9.98 -4.28 2.58
C ALA A 157 9.49 -2.82 2.67
N PRO A 158 8.32 -2.57 3.28
CA PRO A 158 7.50 -3.52 4.04
C PRO A 158 6.53 -4.37 3.17
N HIS A 159 6.48 -4.13 1.85
CA HIS A 159 5.68 -4.84 0.85
C HIS A 159 6.37 -6.11 0.31
N VAL A 160 6.92 -6.94 1.21
CA VAL A 160 7.73 -8.09 0.78
C VAL A 160 6.88 -9.07 -0.01
N TYR A 161 7.24 -9.25 -1.28
CA TYR A 161 6.75 -10.33 -2.12
C TYR A 161 7.94 -11.15 -2.60
N ASN A 162 7.91 -12.45 -2.31
CA ASN A 162 8.94 -13.38 -2.74
C ASN A 162 8.62 -13.82 -4.18
N PRO A 163 9.50 -13.52 -5.16
CA PRO A 163 9.28 -13.91 -6.55
C PRO A 163 9.18 -15.44 -6.69
N ASN A 164 8.26 -15.91 -7.53
CA ASN A 164 8.24 -17.29 -8.01
C ASN A 164 9.26 -17.47 -9.15
N GLU A 165 9.52 -18.73 -9.54
CA GLU A 165 10.52 -19.06 -10.58
C GLU A 165 10.29 -18.35 -11.93
N ASN A 166 9.03 -18.06 -12.27
CA ASN A 166 8.66 -17.41 -13.53
C ASN A 166 8.57 -15.88 -13.44
N ASP A 167 8.78 -15.31 -12.25
CA ASP A 167 8.67 -13.87 -12.03
C ASP A 167 9.97 -13.18 -12.47
N LYS A 168 9.84 -12.09 -13.23
CA LYS A 168 11.00 -11.27 -13.61
C LYS A 168 11.31 -10.30 -12.48
N VAL A 169 12.54 -10.31 -11.98
CA VAL A 169 12.99 -9.35 -10.97
C VAL A 169 13.75 -8.21 -11.63
N VAL A 170 13.43 -6.98 -11.23
CA VAL A 170 14.15 -5.76 -11.61
C VAL A 170 14.66 -5.10 -10.34
N ASP A 171 15.98 -5.08 -10.11
CA ASP A 171 16.57 -4.39 -8.97
C ASP A 171 17.01 -2.97 -9.35
N MET A 172 16.24 -1.99 -8.92
CA MET A 172 16.51 -0.57 -9.15
C MET A 172 17.74 -0.06 -8.41
N PHE A 173 18.27 -0.81 -7.44
CA PHE A 173 19.52 -0.43 -6.81
C PHE A 173 20.73 -0.60 -7.71
N GLU A 174 20.63 -1.39 -8.78
CA GLU A 174 21.65 -1.39 -9.82
C GLU A 174 21.79 -0.04 -10.52
N CYS A 175 20.80 0.86 -10.37
CA CYS A 175 20.86 2.23 -10.87
C CYS A 175 21.50 3.21 -9.87
N ILE A 176 22.05 2.73 -8.74
CA ILE A 176 22.70 3.56 -7.74
C ILE A 176 24.23 3.39 -7.84
N ASP A 177 24.94 4.51 -7.97
CA ASP A 177 26.39 4.54 -7.82
C ASP A 177 26.78 4.33 -6.35
N GLN A 178 27.24 3.12 -6.06
CA GLN A 178 27.66 2.72 -4.72
C GLN A 178 28.99 3.35 -4.27
N ASN A 179 29.69 4.10 -5.14
CA ASN A 179 30.79 4.93 -4.71
C ASN A 179 30.30 6.22 -4.04
N ILE A 180 29.11 6.70 -4.43
CA ILE A 180 28.46 7.88 -3.86
C ILE A 180 27.59 7.50 -2.67
N VAL A 181 26.83 6.40 -2.79
CA VAL A 181 25.86 5.98 -1.77
C VAL A 181 26.34 4.71 -1.06
N LYS A 182 26.57 4.82 0.26
CA LYS A 182 27.02 3.72 1.12
C LYS A 182 25.89 3.32 2.08
N GLU A 183 25.12 2.29 1.72
CA GLU A 183 23.93 1.88 2.51
C GLU A 183 24.22 1.57 3.98
N ASN A 184 25.42 1.05 4.27
CA ASN A 184 25.81 0.61 5.61
C ASN A 184 26.46 1.72 6.45
N GLU A 185 26.54 2.94 5.92
CA GLU A 185 27.19 4.09 6.54
C GLU A 185 26.17 5.20 6.83
N ASP A 186 26.62 6.20 7.58
CA ASP A 186 25.84 7.41 7.78
C ASP A 186 25.78 8.25 6.49
N PRO A 187 24.65 8.92 6.24
CA PRO A 187 23.49 9.06 7.14
C PRO A 187 22.43 7.94 7.00
N ILE A 188 22.54 7.05 6.01
CA ILE A 188 21.48 6.08 5.66
C ILE A 188 21.11 5.19 6.84
N LYS A 189 22.10 4.60 7.50
CA LYS A 189 21.85 3.70 8.63
C LYS A 189 21.10 4.37 9.77
N THR A 190 21.43 5.63 10.07
CA THR A 190 20.75 6.41 11.09
C THR A 190 19.31 6.75 10.69
N ILE A 191 19.08 7.09 9.42
CA ILE A 191 17.75 7.40 8.90
C ILE A 191 16.85 6.15 8.94
N GLU A 192 17.35 4.99 8.52
CA GLU A 192 16.62 3.72 8.57
C GLU A 192 16.12 3.39 9.98
N VAL A 193 17.01 3.52 10.98
CA VAL A 193 16.66 3.29 12.40
C VAL A 193 15.57 4.26 12.84
N ARG A 194 15.74 5.57 12.58
CA ARG A 194 14.75 6.60 12.92
C ARG A 194 13.39 6.32 12.27
N TYR A 195 13.36 5.92 11.01
CA TYR A 195 12.14 5.60 10.28
C TYR A 195 11.43 4.40 10.91
N ARG A 196 12.17 3.30 11.13
CA ARG A 196 11.65 2.08 11.74
C ARG A 196 11.07 2.36 13.14
N ASP A 197 11.80 3.10 13.96
CA ASP A 197 11.38 3.39 15.33
C ASP A 197 10.09 4.24 15.32
N LYS A 198 9.99 5.23 14.42
CA LYS A 198 8.78 6.05 14.27
C LYS A 198 7.57 5.25 13.77
N ILE A 199 7.76 4.32 12.84
CA ILE A 199 6.70 3.41 12.39
C ILE A 199 6.26 2.47 13.53
N ASN A 200 7.19 1.98 14.35
CA ASN A 200 6.87 1.16 15.51
C ASN A 200 6.06 1.94 16.56
N GLU A 201 6.44 3.18 16.88
CA GLU A 201 5.65 4.06 17.75
C GLU A 201 4.21 4.21 17.23
N ALA A 202 4.04 4.46 15.92
CA ALA A 202 2.72 4.57 15.31
C ALA A 202 1.92 3.25 15.43
N LYS A 203 2.57 2.10 15.25
CA LYS A 203 1.94 0.78 15.41
C LYS A 203 1.47 0.53 16.84
N GLU A 204 2.25 0.92 17.84
CA GLU A 204 1.88 0.78 19.26
C GLU A 204 0.64 1.63 19.60
N VAL A 205 0.61 2.89 19.14
CA VAL A 205 -0.57 3.75 19.29
C VAL A 205 -1.78 3.15 18.58
N TYR A 206 -1.60 2.58 17.39
CA TYR A 206 -2.73 1.98 16.69
C TYR A 206 -3.26 0.70 17.35
N SER A 207 -2.37 -0.08 17.98
CA SER A 207 -2.75 -1.20 18.83
C SER A 207 -3.57 -0.75 20.05
N LEU A 208 -3.21 0.38 20.66
CA LEU A 208 -3.99 0.98 21.73
C LEU A 208 -5.38 1.45 21.25
N ILE A 209 -5.45 2.09 20.08
CA ILE A 209 -6.73 2.49 19.47
C ILE A 209 -7.65 1.28 19.28
N LYS A 210 -7.14 0.16 18.76
CA LYS A 210 -7.91 -1.08 18.65
C LYS A 210 -8.46 -1.52 20.01
N ASN A 211 -7.62 -1.57 21.04
CA ASN A 211 -8.06 -2.00 22.37
C ASN A 211 -9.15 -1.08 22.95
N LEU A 212 -9.05 0.24 22.71
CA LEU A 212 -10.09 1.19 23.10
C LEU A 212 -11.40 0.96 22.33
N HIS A 213 -11.32 0.61 21.04
CA HIS A 213 -12.49 0.20 20.25
C HIS A 213 -13.12 -1.08 20.80
N ASP A 214 -12.32 -2.10 21.13
CA ASP A 214 -12.80 -3.36 21.70
C ASP A 214 -13.51 -3.10 23.06
N ASP A 215 -12.99 -2.18 23.88
CA ASP A 215 -13.63 -1.78 25.13
C ASP A 215 -14.92 -0.99 24.93
N LEU A 216 -14.95 -0.07 23.95
CA LEU A 216 -16.14 0.66 23.56
C LEU A 216 -17.24 -0.29 23.06
N GLU A 217 -16.88 -1.29 22.27
CA GLU A 217 -17.79 -2.26 21.67
C GLU A 217 -18.56 -3.06 22.73
N LYS A 218 -17.96 -3.36 23.88
CA LYS A 218 -18.63 -4.03 25.01
C LYS A 218 -19.92 -3.30 25.44
N TYR A 219 -19.95 -1.97 25.38
CA TYR A 219 -21.13 -1.18 25.73
C TYR A 219 -22.19 -1.22 24.63
N TYR A 220 -21.79 -1.24 23.37
CA TYR A 220 -22.72 -1.41 22.25
C TYR A 220 -23.35 -2.80 22.27
N ILE A 221 -22.56 -3.86 22.48
CA ILE A 221 -23.06 -5.23 22.64
C ILE A 221 -24.12 -5.30 23.74
N GLN A 222 -23.85 -4.73 24.92
CA GLN A 222 -24.83 -4.72 26.03
C GLN A 222 -26.10 -3.91 25.73
N ALA A 223 -26.04 -2.95 24.80
CA ALA A 223 -27.15 -2.09 24.45
C ALA A 223 -27.96 -2.58 23.24
N THR A 224 -27.43 -3.54 22.50
CA THR A 224 -28.00 -4.09 21.27
C THR A 224 -28.94 -5.26 21.57
N ASP A 225 -30.13 -5.22 20.98
CA ASP A 225 -31.02 -6.38 20.95
C ASP A 225 -30.66 -7.29 19.78
N PHE A 226 -29.87 -8.33 20.06
CA PHE A 226 -29.41 -9.26 19.03
C PHE A 226 -30.54 -10.08 18.41
N SER A 227 -31.69 -10.21 19.07
CA SER A 227 -32.83 -10.94 18.50
C SER A 227 -33.40 -10.21 17.28
N GLU A 228 -33.47 -8.89 17.33
CA GLU A 228 -33.89 -8.03 16.22
C GLU A 228 -32.83 -7.98 15.12
N VAL A 229 -31.54 -7.95 15.47
CA VAL A 229 -30.43 -8.04 14.50
C VAL A 229 -30.50 -9.35 13.73
N ASP A 230 -30.72 -10.47 14.42
CA ASP A 230 -30.86 -11.78 13.79
C ASP A 230 -32.15 -11.92 12.96
N ALA A 231 -33.24 -11.30 13.38
CA ALA A 231 -34.46 -11.23 12.60
C ALA A 231 -34.27 -10.44 11.30
N LEU A 232 -33.57 -9.29 11.35
CA LEU A 232 -33.20 -8.53 10.17
C LEU A 232 -32.26 -9.33 9.25
N ARG A 233 -31.22 -9.95 9.81
CA ARG A 233 -30.28 -10.79 9.07
C ARG A 233 -31.01 -11.87 8.27
N ARG A 234 -31.94 -12.61 8.90
CA ARG A 234 -32.74 -13.65 8.22
C ARG A 234 -33.56 -13.07 7.06
N ARG A 235 -34.29 -11.97 7.29
CA ARG A 235 -35.07 -11.31 6.22
C ARG A 235 -34.21 -10.88 5.03
N LEU A 236 -33.01 -10.34 5.30
CA LEU A 236 -32.08 -9.95 4.24
C LEU A 236 -31.55 -11.16 3.46
N VAL A 237 -31.20 -12.25 4.16
CA VAL A 237 -30.77 -13.50 3.52
C VAL A 237 -31.89 -14.06 2.63
N ASP A 238 -33.12 -14.14 3.13
CA ASP A 238 -34.28 -14.61 2.38
C ASP A 238 -34.52 -13.75 1.13
N TYR A 239 -34.46 -12.42 1.28
CA TYR A 239 -34.57 -11.47 0.17
C TYR A 239 -33.52 -11.72 -0.93
N PHE A 240 -32.25 -11.88 -0.56
CA PHE A 240 -31.19 -12.16 -1.54
C PHE A 240 -31.31 -13.53 -2.19
N ILE A 241 -31.84 -14.54 -1.49
CA ILE A 241 -32.14 -15.84 -2.10
C ILE A 241 -33.25 -15.71 -3.14
N THR A 242 -34.29 -14.91 -2.86
CA THR A 242 -35.43 -14.70 -3.79
C THR A 242 -35.15 -13.78 -4.98
N LEU A 243 -34.01 -13.08 -4.98
CA LEU A 243 -33.55 -12.25 -6.11
C LEU A 243 -32.84 -13.06 -7.21
N LYS A 244 -32.61 -14.37 -7.00
CA LYS A 244 -32.17 -15.30 -8.04
C LYS A 244 -33.35 -15.93 -8.77
#